data_AF-A0A482W2W5-F1
#
_entry.id   AF-A0A482W2W5-F1
#
_cell.length_a   1.000
_cell.length_b   1.000
_cell.length_c   1.000
_cell.angle_alpha   90.00
_cell.angle_beta   90.00
_cell.angle_gamma   90.00
#
_symmetry.space_group_name_H-M   'P 1'
#
loop_
_entity.id
_entity.type
_entity.pdbx_description
1 polymer ?
#
loop_
_entity_poly.entity_id
_entity_poly.type
_entity_poly.pdbx_seq_one_letter_code
_entity_poly.pdbx_strand_id
1 'polypeptide(L)'
;MEGLVREMQDTEHGGVPVRSQKLFLTSIPAAFMGYDLIEWLMERLGIEESEALNLANQLCQYGYFFPVSDSKNLVVKDDSSLYRFQSPYYWPWQNRPPDNVEYAIYLAKRTLRNKQRHGLEDYELEALSNLRKNLANKWDFITMQAEEQVKLAKVLKKGDKIISDSQERAYWRVHRPPPGMVTSLEQCPVPTRSWNGSRTRKRTIEDCKREVELLKNSLSRTRVKVSQALEGMVQHVETYMEYDPLITPTQPSNPWVSEDTTFWQLNSALVEIPTEKRVRRWALSMEELVSDSTGLQEFTNYLRKEYSHENIRFWMAVNDLRRSAQSQIQRKKTSTSSAPNQQLLQQQPSQGATVTCGALSKRRGSDRSLSGSAHELAVSGVKDSKVPHSHSQSNLSDIPYRGDLACLPKTTPVPATVASP
;
A
#
# COMPACT_ATOMS: atom_id res chain seq x y z
N MET A 1 4.85 -9.54 -15.46
CA MET A 1 5.64 -10.78 -15.60
C MET A 1 5.48 -11.39 -16.99
N GLU A 2 4.29 -11.82 -17.41
CA GLU A 2 4.09 -12.44 -18.74
C GLU A 2 4.55 -11.58 -19.93
N GLY A 3 4.25 -10.28 -19.92
CA GLY A 3 4.73 -9.36 -20.97
C GLY A 3 6.25 -9.36 -21.08
N LEU A 4 6.94 -9.27 -19.94
CA LEU A 4 8.40 -9.34 -19.87
C LEU A 4 8.94 -10.69 -20.38
N VAL A 5 8.33 -11.82 -19.99
CA VAL A 5 8.75 -13.15 -20.46
C VAL A 5 8.57 -13.31 -21.97
N ARG A 6 7.54 -12.70 -22.56
CA ARG A 6 7.38 -12.69 -24.03
C ARG A 6 8.48 -11.89 -24.71
N GLU A 7 8.86 -10.73 -24.17
CA GLU A 7 9.99 -9.94 -24.69
C GLU A 7 11.31 -10.72 -24.56
N MET A 8 11.52 -11.44 -23.46
CA MET A 8 12.70 -12.29 -23.27
C MET A 8 12.78 -13.43 -24.29
N GLN A 9 11.65 -13.91 -24.80
CA GLN A 9 11.56 -14.98 -25.79
C GLN A 9 11.66 -14.46 -27.23
N ASP A 10 11.66 -13.15 -27.44
CA ASP A 10 11.64 -12.54 -28.77
C ASP A 10 13.02 -12.63 -29.43
N THR A 11 13.16 -13.55 -30.39
CA THR A 11 14.42 -13.75 -31.11
C THR A 11 14.73 -12.64 -32.11
N GLU A 12 13.76 -11.82 -32.49
CA GLU A 12 13.92 -10.76 -33.51
C GLU A 12 14.37 -9.44 -32.89
N HIS A 13 13.91 -9.13 -31.67
CA HIS A 13 14.17 -7.87 -30.98
C HIS A 13 15.25 -7.96 -29.88
N GLY A 14 16.15 -8.95 -29.96
CA GLY A 14 17.27 -9.09 -29.03
C GLY A 14 16.90 -9.69 -27.67
N GLY A 15 15.98 -10.66 -27.64
CA GLY A 15 15.66 -11.46 -26.46
C GLY A 15 16.82 -12.35 -25.99
N VAL A 16 16.61 -13.08 -24.89
CA VAL A 16 17.62 -13.93 -24.27
C VAL A 16 18.02 -15.05 -25.24
N PRO A 17 19.32 -15.27 -25.51
CA PRO A 17 19.80 -16.22 -26.51
C PRO A 17 19.52 -17.67 -26.10
N VAL A 18 18.46 -18.26 -26.67
CA VAL A 18 18.13 -19.69 -26.48
C VAL A 18 18.88 -20.55 -27.49
N ARG A 19 19.69 -21.50 -27.01
CA ARG A 19 20.52 -22.38 -27.85
C ARG A 19 20.44 -23.84 -27.42
N SER A 20 20.91 -24.75 -28.27
CA SER A 20 21.17 -26.14 -27.88
C SER A 20 22.58 -26.23 -27.29
N GLN A 21 22.67 -26.56 -26.00
CA GLN A 21 23.92 -26.59 -25.26
C GLN A 21 24.49 -28.01 -25.20
N LYS A 22 25.73 -28.19 -25.67
CA LYS A 22 26.43 -29.49 -25.61
C LYS A 22 27.18 -29.61 -24.29
N LEU A 23 26.72 -30.50 -23.42
CA LEU A 23 27.44 -30.94 -22.23
C LEU A 23 28.03 -32.33 -22.48
N PHE A 24 29.06 -32.71 -21.74
CA PHE A 24 29.79 -33.96 -21.93
C PHE A 24 28.85 -35.16 -22.18
N LEU A 25 28.89 -35.74 -23.40
CA LEU A 25 28.04 -36.84 -23.89
C LEU A 25 26.51 -36.58 -24.01
N THR A 26 26.02 -35.37 -23.71
CA THR A 26 24.58 -35.03 -23.76
C THR A 26 24.31 -33.64 -24.34
N SER A 27 23.43 -33.55 -25.34
CA SER A 27 22.94 -32.26 -25.85
C SER A 27 21.64 -31.87 -25.15
N ILE A 28 21.60 -30.66 -24.59
CA ILE A 28 20.43 -30.05 -23.95
C ILE A 28 19.78 -29.08 -24.94
N PRO A 29 18.61 -29.40 -25.52
CA PRO A 29 17.93 -28.51 -26.45
C PRO A 29 17.24 -27.35 -25.72
N ALA A 30 17.07 -26.22 -26.40
CA ALA A 30 16.26 -25.07 -25.96
C ALA A 30 16.53 -24.65 -24.50
N ALA A 31 17.76 -24.18 -24.24
CA ALA A 31 18.18 -23.65 -22.94
C ALA A 31 18.96 -22.34 -23.12
N PHE A 32 18.95 -21.49 -22.10
CA PHE A 32 19.73 -20.26 -22.01
C PHE A 32 20.56 -20.26 -20.73
N MET A 33 21.63 -19.45 -20.67
CA MET A 33 22.50 -19.36 -19.50
C MET A 33 22.00 -18.32 -18.51
N GLY A 34 22.30 -18.52 -17.22
CA GLY A 34 21.91 -17.62 -16.15
C GLY A 34 22.44 -16.20 -16.37
N TYR A 35 23.70 -16.07 -16.74
CA TYR A 35 24.30 -14.76 -16.97
C TYR A 35 23.70 -14.02 -18.18
N ASP A 36 23.39 -14.71 -19.29
CA ASP A 36 22.73 -14.11 -20.45
C ASP A 36 21.36 -13.51 -20.05
N LEU A 37 20.66 -14.16 -19.11
CA LEU A 37 19.39 -13.69 -18.57
C LEU A 37 19.57 -12.45 -17.69
N ILE A 38 20.54 -12.44 -16.79
CA ILE A 38 20.78 -11.32 -15.88
C ILE A 38 21.24 -10.09 -16.66
N GLU A 39 22.19 -10.25 -17.59
CA GLU A 39 22.67 -9.20 -18.48
C GLU A 39 21.52 -8.58 -19.28
N TRP A 40 20.66 -9.42 -19.88
CA TRP A 40 19.48 -8.95 -20.60
C TRP A 40 18.51 -8.14 -19.73
N LEU A 41 18.29 -8.57 -18.49
CA LEU A 41 17.40 -7.86 -17.55
C LEU A 41 17.99 -6.49 -17.14
N MET A 42 19.30 -6.43 -16.90
CA MET A 42 20.00 -5.19 -16.59
C MET A 42 19.88 -4.18 -17.75
N GLU A 43 20.15 -4.61 -18.98
CA GLU A 43 20.06 -3.76 -20.16
C GLU A 43 18.63 -3.31 -20.47
N ARG A 44 17.66 -4.24 -20.41
CA ARG A 44 16.27 -3.97 -20.78
C ARG A 44 15.57 -3.04 -19.79
N LEU A 45 15.83 -3.22 -18.49
CA LEU A 45 15.13 -2.50 -17.41
C LEU A 45 15.94 -1.35 -16.81
N GLY A 46 17.25 -1.27 -17.08
CA GLY A 46 18.13 -0.26 -16.51
C GLY A 46 18.32 -0.42 -15.00
N ILE A 47 18.43 -1.66 -14.53
CA ILE A 47 18.50 -2.03 -13.10
C ILE A 47 19.87 -2.60 -12.72
N GLU A 48 20.19 -2.59 -11.43
CA GLU A 48 21.41 -3.19 -10.89
C GLU A 48 21.35 -4.73 -10.93
N GLU A 49 22.51 -5.39 -10.96
CA GLU A 49 22.65 -6.85 -10.93
C GLU A 49 21.88 -7.51 -9.79
N SER A 50 21.95 -6.93 -8.57
CA SER A 50 21.26 -7.44 -7.38
C SER A 50 19.73 -7.43 -7.53
N GLU A 51 19.18 -6.39 -8.16
CA GLU A 51 17.75 -6.26 -8.46
C GLU A 51 17.33 -7.18 -9.61
N ALA A 52 18.14 -7.27 -10.67
CA ALA A 52 17.93 -8.17 -11.79
C ALA A 52 17.88 -9.64 -11.34
N LEU A 53 18.81 -10.05 -10.47
CA LEU A 53 18.85 -11.38 -9.89
C LEU A 53 17.62 -11.65 -9.01
N ASN A 54 17.18 -10.67 -8.21
CA ASN A 54 15.96 -10.79 -7.42
C ASN A 54 14.71 -10.96 -8.30
N LEU A 55 14.59 -10.17 -9.37
CA LEU A 55 13.48 -10.28 -10.32
C LEU A 55 13.50 -11.64 -11.05
N ALA A 56 14.67 -12.09 -11.49
CA ALA A 56 14.85 -13.39 -12.11
C ALA A 56 14.44 -14.53 -11.17
N ASN A 57 14.83 -14.46 -9.89
CA ASN A 57 14.41 -15.41 -8.86
C ASN A 57 12.90 -15.46 -8.72
N GLN A 58 12.22 -14.31 -8.68
CA GLN A 58 10.75 -14.27 -8.62
C GLN A 58 10.13 -14.93 -9.85
N LEU A 59 10.59 -14.60 -11.07
CA LEU A 59 10.08 -15.21 -12.30
C LEU A 59 10.27 -16.74 -12.32
N CYS A 60 11.40 -17.22 -11.79
CA CYS A 60 11.67 -18.65 -11.66
C CYS A 60 10.73 -19.33 -10.64
N GLN A 61 10.52 -18.70 -9.47
CA GLN A 61 9.61 -19.22 -8.44
C GLN A 61 8.14 -19.26 -8.89
N TYR A 62 7.71 -18.31 -9.72
CA TYR A 62 6.37 -18.34 -10.35
C TYR A 62 6.27 -19.36 -11.50
N GLY A 63 7.39 -19.96 -11.90
CA GLY A 63 7.42 -21.02 -12.90
C GLY A 63 7.43 -20.54 -14.36
N TYR A 64 7.81 -19.29 -14.64
CA TYR A 64 7.93 -18.80 -16.03
C TYR A 64 9.13 -19.40 -16.77
N PHE A 65 10.16 -19.77 -16.03
CA PHE A 65 11.28 -20.58 -16.47
C PHE A 65 11.84 -21.35 -15.28
N PHE A 66 12.61 -22.40 -15.54
CA PHE A 66 13.09 -23.30 -14.50
C PHE A 66 14.52 -23.79 -14.80
N PRO A 67 15.31 -24.11 -13.77
CA PRO A 67 16.64 -24.68 -13.96
C PRO A 67 16.52 -26.06 -14.65
N VAL A 68 17.41 -26.31 -15.61
CA VAL A 68 17.50 -27.60 -16.29
C VAL A 68 18.13 -28.66 -15.37
N SER A 69 18.96 -28.23 -14.41
CA SER A 69 19.45 -29.08 -13.35
C SER A 69 18.30 -29.54 -12.45
N ASP A 70 18.35 -30.79 -11.97
CA ASP A 70 17.34 -31.34 -11.07
C ASP A 70 17.52 -30.83 -9.63
N SER A 71 17.61 -29.51 -9.48
CA SER A 71 17.71 -28.85 -8.20
C SER A 71 16.32 -28.68 -7.60
N LYS A 72 16.17 -29.02 -6.32
CA LYS A 72 14.89 -28.88 -5.61
C LYS A 72 14.51 -27.41 -5.38
N ASN A 73 15.48 -26.51 -5.50
CA ASN A 73 15.34 -25.09 -5.23
C ASN A 73 15.23 -24.30 -6.55
N LEU A 74 14.17 -23.51 -6.70
CA LEU A 74 13.94 -22.65 -7.86
C LEU A 74 14.68 -21.32 -7.65
N VAL A 75 16.00 -21.36 -7.78
CA VAL A 75 16.89 -20.20 -7.65
C VAL A 75 17.69 -20.02 -8.92
N VAL A 76 17.77 -18.76 -9.35
CA VAL A 76 18.58 -18.30 -10.47
C VAL A 76 19.96 -17.93 -9.96
N LYS A 77 20.97 -18.25 -10.76
CA LYS A 77 22.37 -17.96 -10.53
C LYS A 77 22.90 -17.19 -11.73
N ASP A 78 23.72 -16.18 -11.46
CA ASP A 78 24.48 -15.47 -12.47
C ASP A 78 25.74 -16.27 -12.84
N ASP A 79 25.53 -17.43 -13.47
CA ASP A 79 26.61 -18.32 -13.92
C ASP A 79 26.19 -19.07 -15.20
N SER A 80 26.99 -20.06 -15.58
CA SER A 80 26.70 -20.94 -16.72
C SER A 80 25.59 -21.98 -16.48
N SER A 81 24.86 -21.88 -15.35
CA SER A 81 23.69 -22.73 -15.10
C SER A 81 22.65 -22.52 -16.18
N LEU A 82 22.04 -23.62 -16.60
CA LEU A 82 21.10 -23.63 -17.71
C LEU A 82 19.66 -23.56 -17.21
N TYR A 83 18.88 -22.72 -17.87
CA TYR A 83 17.45 -22.54 -17.62
C TYR A 83 16.65 -22.75 -18.91
N ARG A 84 15.36 -23.06 -18.74
CA ARG A 84 14.42 -23.26 -19.85
C ARG A 84 13.14 -22.50 -19.59
N PHE A 85 12.65 -21.82 -20.62
CA PHE A 85 11.33 -21.19 -20.55
C PHE A 85 10.21 -22.23 -20.43
N GLN A 86 9.25 -21.90 -19.58
CA GLN A 86 8.04 -22.67 -19.41
C GLN A 86 7.05 -22.41 -20.55
N SER A 87 6.37 -23.46 -20.98
CA SER A 87 5.29 -23.33 -21.97
C SER A 87 4.16 -22.46 -21.42
N PRO A 88 3.56 -21.56 -22.23
CA PRO A 88 2.43 -20.75 -21.80
C PRO A 88 1.27 -21.56 -21.21
N TYR A 89 1.09 -22.82 -21.62
CA TYR A 89 0.10 -23.73 -21.04
C TYR A 89 0.25 -23.93 -19.52
N TYR A 90 1.48 -23.87 -19.01
CA TYR A 90 1.82 -24.08 -17.60
C TYR A 90 2.02 -22.76 -16.83
N TRP A 91 1.73 -21.61 -17.43
CA TRP A 91 1.84 -20.33 -16.72
C TRP A 91 0.78 -20.22 -15.61
N PRO A 92 1.05 -19.43 -14.55
CA PRO A 92 0.14 -19.29 -13.41
C PRO A 92 -1.15 -18.47 -13.71
N TRP A 93 -1.34 -17.95 -14.93
CA TRP A 93 -2.39 -16.97 -15.29
C TRP A 93 -3.84 -17.42 -15.01
N GLN A 94 -4.10 -18.74 -14.98
CA GLN A 94 -5.46 -19.23 -14.77
C GLN A 94 -5.92 -19.07 -13.31
N ASN A 95 -5.03 -18.79 -12.36
CA ASN A 95 -5.30 -18.67 -10.92
C ASN A 95 -6.16 -19.82 -10.34
N ARG A 96 -6.22 -20.95 -11.06
CA ARG A 96 -6.92 -22.16 -10.65
C ARG A 96 -5.85 -23.09 -10.09
N PRO A 97 -5.95 -23.49 -8.81
CA PRO A 97 -5.07 -24.53 -8.31
C PRO A 97 -5.27 -25.80 -9.17
N PRO A 98 -4.19 -26.49 -9.57
CA PRO A 98 -4.31 -27.70 -10.36
C PRO A 98 -5.18 -28.73 -9.65
N ASP A 99 -5.98 -29.45 -10.45
CA ASP A 99 -6.85 -30.49 -9.93
C ASP A 99 -6.01 -31.66 -9.38
N ASN A 100 -6.47 -32.24 -8.27
CA ASN A 100 -5.87 -33.44 -7.69
C ASN A 100 -5.93 -34.63 -8.68
N VAL A 101 -6.90 -34.65 -9.59
CA VAL A 101 -6.96 -35.64 -10.68
C VAL A 101 -5.76 -35.50 -11.63
N GLU A 102 -5.42 -34.28 -12.05
CA GLU A 102 -4.28 -34.03 -12.95
C GLU A 102 -2.96 -34.41 -12.28
N TYR A 103 -2.82 -34.11 -10.98
CA TYR A 103 -1.63 -34.49 -10.22
C TYR A 103 -1.51 -36.02 -10.09
N ALA A 104 -2.62 -36.72 -9.86
CA ALA A 104 -2.65 -38.17 -9.82
C ALA A 104 -2.25 -38.79 -11.16
N ILE A 105 -2.72 -38.25 -12.29
CA ILE A 105 -2.33 -38.69 -13.64
C ILE A 105 -0.82 -38.52 -13.84
N TYR A 106 -0.26 -37.37 -13.45
CA TYR A 106 1.18 -37.10 -13.55
C TYR A 106 2.02 -38.11 -12.78
N LEU A 107 1.69 -38.35 -11.51
CA LEU A 107 2.41 -39.30 -10.66
C LEU A 107 2.26 -40.74 -11.16
N ALA A 108 1.04 -41.16 -11.54
CA ALA A 108 0.78 -42.48 -12.11
C ALA A 108 1.59 -42.70 -13.40
N LYS A 109 1.62 -41.72 -14.31
CA LYS A 109 2.44 -41.75 -15.53
C LYS A 109 3.92 -41.96 -15.23
N ARG A 110 4.47 -41.34 -14.18
CA ARG A 110 5.87 -41.53 -13.77
C ARG A 110 6.15 -42.93 -13.23
N THR A 111 5.20 -43.57 -12.55
CA THR A 111 5.36 -44.95 -12.09
C THR A 111 5.47 -45.98 -13.23
N LEU A 112 4.89 -45.67 -14.38
CA LEU A 112 4.92 -46.52 -15.59
C LEU A 112 6.24 -46.39 -16.38
N ARG A 113 7.20 -45.59 -15.89
CA ARG A 113 8.49 -45.33 -16.55
C ARG A 113 9.66 -45.93 -15.79
N ASN A 114 10.86 -45.81 -16.37
CA ASN A 114 12.08 -46.32 -15.76
C ASN A 114 12.33 -45.65 -14.39
N LYS A 115 12.37 -46.47 -13.34
CA LYS A 115 12.56 -46.06 -11.94
C LYS A 115 13.86 -45.28 -11.69
N GLN A 116 14.95 -45.59 -12.38
CA GLN A 116 16.23 -44.90 -12.16
C GLN A 116 16.23 -43.45 -12.65
N ARG A 117 15.41 -43.11 -13.65
CA ARG A 117 15.38 -41.77 -14.27
C ARG A 117 14.13 -40.98 -13.93
N HIS A 118 13.02 -41.66 -13.65
CA HIS A 118 11.71 -41.05 -13.42
C HIS A 118 11.05 -41.51 -12.11
N GLY A 119 11.81 -42.16 -11.23
CA GLY A 119 11.36 -42.58 -9.92
C GLY A 119 10.72 -41.43 -9.14
N LEU A 120 9.67 -41.75 -8.40
CA LEU A 120 9.02 -40.79 -7.50
C LEU A 120 9.88 -40.60 -6.26
N GLU A 121 9.93 -39.36 -5.76
CA GLU A 121 10.51 -39.06 -4.46
C GLU A 121 9.57 -39.49 -3.32
N ASP A 122 10.08 -39.60 -2.09
CA ASP A 122 9.30 -40.14 -0.96
C ASP A 122 8.00 -39.35 -0.70
N TYR A 123 8.05 -38.02 -0.78
CA TYR A 123 6.85 -37.18 -0.63
C TYR A 123 5.86 -37.36 -1.79
N GLU A 124 6.35 -37.68 -3.00
CA GLU A 124 5.52 -37.94 -4.17
C GLU A 124 4.85 -39.32 -4.07
N LEU A 125 5.54 -40.32 -3.48
CA LEU A 125 4.98 -41.63 -3.18
C LEU A 125 3.87 -41.54 -2.13
N GLU A 126 4.09 -40.76 -1.08
CA GLU A 126 3.08 -40.49 -0.06
C GLU A 126 1.86 -39.77 -0.66
N ALA A 127 2.10 -38.74 -1.47
CA ALA A 127 1.04 -38.03 -2.19
C ALA A 127 0.24 -38.96 -3.11
N LEU A 128 0.91 -39.83 -3.87
CA LEU A 128 0.25 -40.81 -4.74
C LEU A 128 -0.62 -41.79 -3.95
N SER A 129 -0.12 -42.30 -2.83
CA SER A 129 -0.89 -43.18 -1.93
C SER A 129 -2.15 -42.48 -1.41
N ASN A 130 -2.02 -41.21 -1.00
CA ASN A 130 -3.15 -40.42 -0.52
C ASN A 130 -4.17 -40.13 -1.63
N LEU A 131 -3.70 -39.78 -2.84
CA LEU A 131 -4.57 -39.55 -4.00
C LEU A 131 -5.30 -40.83 -4.42
N ARG A 132 -4.64 -41.99 -4.38
CA ARG A 132 -5.25 -43.28 -4.71
C ARG A 132 -6.39 -43.63 -3.76
N LYS A 133 -6.25 -43.32 -2.47
CA LYS A 133 -7.33 -43.49 -1.49
C LYS A 133 -8.48 -42.50 -1.72
N ASN A 134 -8.16 -41.22 -1.94
CA ASN A 134 -9.14 -40.14 -2.06
C ASN A 134 -9.91 -40.15 -3.40
N LEU A 135 -9.29 -40.64 -4.47
CA LEU A 135 -9.84 -40.67 -5.84
C LEU A 135 -10.12 -42.11 -6.32
N ALA A 136 -10.39 -43.04 -5.39
CA ALA A 136 -10.57 -44.45 -5.70
C ALA A 136 -11.65 -44.69 -6.77
N ASN A 137 -12.75 -43.93 -6.74
CA ASN A 137 -13.84 -44.01 -7.71
C ASN A 137 -13.47 -43.52 -9.13
N LYS A 138 -12.37 -42.78 -9.27
CA LYS A 138 -11.86 -42.26 -10.55
C LYS A 138 -10.54 -42.92 -10.96
N TRP A 139 -10.06 -43.91 -10.20
CA TRP A 139 -8.71 -44.44 -10.36
C TRP A 139 -8.51 -45.18 -11.69
N ASP A 140 -9.53 -45.88 -12.18
CA ASP A 140 -9.48 -46.55 -13.48
C ASP A 140 -9.31 -45.53 -14.62
N PHE A 141 -10.04 -44.41 -14.55
CA PHE A 141 -9.89 -43.30 -15.49
C PHE A 141 -8.50 -42.67 -15.41
N ILE A 142 -7.98 -42.41 -14.20
CA ILE A 142 -6.62 -41.87 -14.00
C ILE A 142 -5.56 -42.80 -14.60
N THR A 143 -5.70 -44.10 -14.38
CA THR A 143 -4.76 -45.13 -14.90
C THR A 143 -4.81 -45.17 -16.42
N MET A 144 -6.02 -45.20 -17.00
CA MET A 144 -6.22 -45.18 -18.46
C MET A 144 -5.58 -43.94 -19.10
N GLN A 145 -5.80 -42.75 -18.52
CA GLN A 145 -5.22 -41.49 -18.99
C GLN A 145 -3.68 -41.48 -18.88
N ALA A 146 -3.13 -41.99 -17.78
CA ALA A 146 -1.68 -42.10 -17.61
C ALA A 146 -1.05 -43.03 -18.66
N GLU A 147 -1.65 -44.19 -18.93
CA GLU A 147 -1.18 -45.13 -19.95
C GLU A 147 -1.23 -44.53 -21.36
N GLU A 148 -2.31 -43.82 -21.69
CA GLU A 148 -2.47 -43.12 -22.97
C GLU A 148 -1.37 -42.07 -23.18
N GLN A 149 -1.09 -41.24 -22.18
CA GLN A 149 -0.01 -40.25 -22.27
C GLN A 149 1.38 -40.90 -22.40
N VAL A 150 1.63 -42.04 -21.75
CA VAL A 150 2.88 -42.81 -21.93
C VAL A 150 2.99 -43.33 -23.37
N LYS A 151 1.88 -43.80 -23.96
CA LYS A 151 1.85 -44.25 -25.37
C LYS A 151 2.16 -43.10 -26.32
N LEU A 152 1.52 -41.95 -26.15
CA LEU A 152 1.79 -40.74 -26.95
C LEU A 152 3.25 -40.29 -26.83
N ALA A 153 3.82 -40.32 -25.62
CA ALA A 153 5.22 -39.95 -25.38
C ALA A 153 6.26 -40.93 -25.97
N LYS A 154 5.85 -42.10 -26.51
CA LYS A 154 6.74 -43.00 -27.26
C LYS A 154 6.88 -42.60 -28.73
N VAL A 155 5.93 -41.84 -29.26
CA VAL A 155 5.92 -41.37 -30.66
C VAL A 155 6.76 -40.10 -30.81
N LEU A 156 6.98 -39.35 -29.72
CA LEU A 156 7.78 -38.13 -29.71
C LEU A 156 9.28 -38.39 -29.92
N LYS A 157 9.96 -37.44 -30.59
CA LYS A 157 11.41 -37.44 -30.70
C LYS A 157 12.05 -37.33 -29.33
N LYS A 158 13.28 -37.85 -29.19
CA LYS A 158 14.02 -37.86 -27.91
C LYS A 158 14.17 -36.46 -27.29
N GLY A 159 14.42 -35.43 -28.09
CA GLY A 159 14.55 -34.04 -27.63
C GLY A 159 13.23 -33.49 -27.08
N ASP A 160 12.17 -33.57 -27.86
CA ASP A 160 10.82 -33.08 -27.49
C ASP A 160 10.29 -33.78 -26.25
N LYS A 161 10.56 -35.09 -26.12
CA LYS A 161 10.23 -35.86 -24.92
C LYS A 161 10.90 -35.32 -23.66
N ILE A 162 12.20 -34.99 -23.73
CA ILE A 162 12.94 -34.42 -22.60
C ILE A 162 12.39 -33.04 -22.24
N ILE A 163 12.04 -32.22 -23.24
CA ILE A 163 11.46 -30.89 -23.03
C ILE A 163 10.10 -31.01 -22.34
N SER A 164 9.19 -31.80 -22.90
CA SER A 164 7.85 -32.02 -22.35
C SER A 164 7.90 -32.57 -20.92
N ASP A 165 8.74 -33.58 -20.67
CA ASP A 165 8.94 -34.16 -19.32
C ASP A 165 9.43 -33.10 -18.31
N SER A 166 10.38 -32.25 -18.71
CA SER A 166 10.94 -31.22 -17.84
C SER A 166 9.95 -30.08 -17.54
N GLN A 167 9.17 -29.66 -18.54
CA GLN A 167 8.17 -28.59 -18.41
C GLN A 167 7.08 -28.99 -17.44
N GLU A 168 6.54 -30.20 -17.59
CA GLU A 168 5.52 -30.73 -16.70
C GLU A 168 6.06 -30.94 -15.28
N ARG A 169 7.30 -31.41 -15.14
CA ARG A 169 7.93 -31.55 -13.82
C ARG A 169 8.10 -30.19 -13.13
N ALA A 170 8.58 -29.18 -13.85
CA ALA A 170 8.73 -27.84 -13.30
C ALA A 170 7.39 -27.23 -12.86
N TYR A 171 6.33 -27.44 -13.64
CA TYR A 171 4.98 -27.04 -13.27
C TYR A 171 4.54 -27.63 -11.92
N TRP A 172 4.69 -28.95 -11.75
CA TRP A 172 4.33 -29.59 -10.49
C TRP A 172 5.23 -29.19 -9.32
N ARG A 173 6.49 -28.84 -9.56
CA ARG A 173 7.39 -28.31 -8.53
C ARG A 173 6.93 -26.98 -7.96
N VAL A 174 6.31 -26.13 -8.76
CA VAL A 174 5.76 -24.84 -8.32
C VAL A 174 4.44 -25.04 -7.56
N HIS A 175 3.56 -25.91 -8.06
CA HIS A 175 2.22 -26.12 -7.51
C HIS A 175 2.11 -27.16 -6.37
N ARG A 176 3.07 -28.07 -6.27
CA ARG A 176 3.20 -29.12 -5.25
C ARG A 176 4.68 -29.21 -4.84
N PRO A 177 5.21 -28.15 -4.20
CA PRO A 177 6.62 -28.10 -3.84
C PRO A 177 6.97 -29.20 -2.82
N PRO A 178 8.24 -29.64 -2.77
CA PRO A 178 8.70 -30.53 -1.72
C PRO A 178 8.45 -29.95 -0.31
N PRO A 179 8.23 -30.79 0.71
CA PRO A 179 8.08 -30.32 2.08
C PRO A 179 9.24 -29.41 2.52
N GLY A 180 8.92 -28.28 3.14
CA GLY A 180 9.89 -27.27 3.58
C GLY A 180 10.24 -26.20 2.54
N MET A 181 9.73 -26.31 1.30
CA MET A 181 9.89 -25.29 0.28
C MET A 181 8.65 -24.38 0.22
N VAL A 182 8.87 -23.07 0.15
CA VAL A 182 7.79 -22.07 0.05
C VAL A 182 7.27 -22.02 -1.38
N THR A 183 5.95 -21.93 -1.54
CA THR A 183 5.32 -21.66 -2.85
C THR A 183 4.95 -20.18 -2.95
N SER A 184 5.44 -19.51 -3.99
CA SER A 184 5.05 -18.12 -4.30
C SER A 184 3.61 -18.01 -4.80
N LEU A 185 2.90 -19.14 -4.96
CA LEU A 185 1.48 -19.20 -5.31
C LEU A 185 0.57 -19.36 -4.10
N GLU A 186 1.09 -19.29 -2.87
CA GLU A 186 0.27 -19.36 -1.66
C GLU A 186 -0.72 -18.19 -1.63
N GLN A 187 -1.99 -18.52 -1.48
CA GLN A 187 -3.05 -17.53 -1.51
C GLN A 187 -3.13 -16.83 -0.14
N CYS A 188 -3.15 -15.49 -0.16
CA CYS A 188 -3.35 -14.72 1.05
C CYS A 188 -4.66 -15.15 1.74
N PRO A 189 -4.66 -15.40 3.06
CA PRO A 189 -5.85 -15.86 3.78
C PRO A 189 -6.98 -14.80 3.80
N VAL A 190 -6.70 -13.58 3.34
CA VAL A 190 -7.69 -12.51 3.22
C VAL A 190 -8.43 -12.64 1.87
N PRO A 191 -9.75 -12.93 1.86
CA PRO A 191 -10.50 -13.03 0.61
C PRO A 191 -10.51 -11.68 -0.11
N THR A 192 -9.82 -11.62 -1.25
CA THR A 192 -9.94 -10.45 -2.14
C THR A 192 -11.27 -10.56 -2.89
N ARG A 193 -12.03 -9.47 -2.97
CA ARG A 193 -13.33 -9.45 -3.68
C ARG A 193 -13.23 -9.86 -5.16
N SER A 194 -12.03 -9.89 -5.73
CA SER A 194 -11.71 -10.34 -7.09
C SER A 194 -11.54 -11.86 -7.23
N TRP A 195 -11.42 -12.62 -6.14
CA TRP A 195 -11.01 -14.02 -6.17
C TRP A 195 -12.03 -14.95 -6.85
N ASN A 196 -13.31 -14.58 -6.84
CA ASN A 196 -14.39 -15.32 -7.52
C ASN A 196 -14.62 -14.87 -8.98
N GLY A 197 -13.64 -14.19 -9.57
CA GLY A 197 -13.85 -13.42 -10.78
C GLY A 197 -14.74 -12.22 -10.47
N SER A 198 -14.51 -11.10 -11.14
CA SER A 198 -15.48 -10.02 -11.15
C SER A 198 -16.76 -10.54 -11.80
N ARG A 199 -17.66 -11.12 -11.01
CA ARG A 199 -19.05 -11.27 -11.41
C ARG A 199 -19.51 -9.86 -11.65
N THR A 200 -19.68 -9.49 -12.93
CA THR A 200 -20.17 -8.19 -13.36
C THR A 200 -21.58 -8.02 -12.81
N ARG A 201 -21.66 -7.58 -11.56
CA ARG A 201 -22.94 -7.30 -10.92
C ARG A 201 -23.54 -6.12 -11.67
N LYS A 202 -24.73 -6.32 -12.22
CA LYS A 202 -25.50 -5.22 -12.82
C LYS A 202 -25.72 -4.15 -11.75
N ARG A 203 -25.42 -2.89 -12.08
CA ARG A 203 -25.64 -1.76 -11.17
C ARG A 203 -27.13 -1.66 -10.85
N THR A 204 -27.44 -1.47 -9.58
CA THR A 204 -28.82 -1.25 -9.11
C THR A 204 -29.18 0.23 -9.15
N ILE A 205 -30.48 0.55 -9.09
CA ILE A 205 -30.95 1.95 -9.05
C ILE A 205 -30.42 2.65 -7.79
N GLU A 206 -30.32 1.93 -6.67
CA GLU A 206 -29.76 2.40 -5.40
C GLU A 206 -28.28 2.76 -5.54
N ASP A 207 -27.52 2.00 -6.33
CA ASP A 207 -26.11 2.32 -6.61
C ASP A 207 -26.00 3.63 -7.41
N CYS A 208 -26.84 3.82 -8.42
CA CYS A 208 -26.87 5.05 -9.20
C CYS A 208 -27.26 6.26 -8.32
N LYS A 209 -28.27 6.10 -7.44
CA LYS A 209 -28.66 7.16 -6.48
C LYS A 209 -27.51 7.53 -5.55
N ARG A 210 -26.79 6.53 -5.04
CA ARG A 210 -25.61 6.75 -4.18
C ARG A 210 -24.48 7.45 -4.92
N GLU A 211 -24.24 7.07 -6.18
CA GLU A 211 -23.23 7.70 -7.04
C GLU A 211 -23.57 9.17 -7.32
N VAL A 212 -24.83 9.48 -7.63
CA VAL A 212 -25.30 10.86 -7.80
C VAL A 212 -25.07 11.68 -6.53
N GLU A 213 -25.41 11.12 -5.37
CA GLU A 213 -25.20 11.80 -4.08
C GLU A 213 -23.71 12.04 -3.79
N LEU A 214 -22.85 11.05 -4.08
CA LEU A 214 -21.40 11.21 -3.95
C LEU A 214 -20.86 12.30 -4.88
N LEU A 215 -21.32 12.36 -6.13
CA LEU A 215 -20.90 13.37 -7.09
C LEU A 215 -21.38 14.77 -6.69
N LYS A 216 -22.61 14.91 -6.20
CA LYS A 216 -23.12 16.18 -5.66
C LYS A 216 -22.26 16.67 -4.50
N ASN A 217 -21.95 15.78 -3.56
CA ASN A 217 -21.07 16.08 -2.43
C ASN A 217 -19.63 16.37 -2.85
N SER A 218 -19.16 15.82 -3.97
CA SER A 218 -17.83 16.12 -4.52
C SER A 218 -17.79 17.49 -5.19
N LEU A 219 -18.88 17.91 -5.83
CA LEU A 219 -18.97 19.21 -6.51
C LEU A 219 -18.93 20.37 -5.51
N SER A 220 -19.53 20.21 -4.33
CA SER A 220 -19.53 21.24 -3.28
C SER A 220 -18.20 21.40 -2.54
N ARG A 221 -17.19 20.55 -2.79
CA ARG A 221 -15.87 20.67 -2.16
C ARG A 221 -15.04 21.76 -2.83
N THR A 222 -14.64 22.76 -2.05
CA THR A 222 -13.62 23.74 -2.45
C THR A 222 -12.30 23.02 -2.73
N ARG A 223 -11.65 23.38 -3.84
CA ARG A 223 -10.36 22.81 -4.27
C ARG A 223 -9.33 23.91 -4.42
N VAL A 224 -8.09 23.58 -4.09
CA VAL A 224 -6.93 24.41 -4.39
C VAL A 224 -6.32 24.04 -5.74
N LYS A 225 -5.60 24.96 -6.36
CA LYS A 225 -4.85 24.65 -7.60
C LYS A 225 -3.75 23.64 -7.27
N VAL A 226 -3.50 22.70 -8.18
CA VAL A 226 -2.45 21.67 -8.02
C VAL A 226 -1.09 22.32 -7.78
N SER A 227 -0.76 23.40 -8.50
CA SER A 227 0.50 24.12 -8.30
C SER A 227 0.68 24.63 -6.88
N GLN A 228 -0.37 25.20 -6.28
CA GLN A 228 -0.35 25.71 -4.91
C GLN A 228 -0.28 24.57 -3.88
N ALA A 229 -0.98 23.45 -4.13
CA ALA A 229 -0.89 22.28 -3.28
C ALA A 229 0.53 21.69 -3.27
N LEU A 230 1.15 21.57 -4.45
CA LEU A 230 2.51 21.06 -4.59
C LEU A 230 3.54 21.97 -3.94
N GLU A 231 3.41 23.30 -4.13
CA GLU A 231 4.29 24.28 -3.46
C GLU A 231 4.22 24.14 -1.94
N GLY A 232 3.00 24.02 -1.37
CA GLY A 232 2.83 23.77 0.07
C GLY A 232 3.41 22.44 0.54
N MET A 233 3.32 21.38 -0.26
CA MET A 233 3.92 20.07 0.06
C MET A 233 5.44 20.12 0.04
N VAL A 234 6.04 20.76 -0.96
CA VAL A 234 7.50 20.93 -1.06
C VAL A 234 8.00 21.74 0.15
N GLN A 235 7.38 22.88 0.43
CA GLN A 235 7.74 23.72 1.57
C GLN A 235 7.62 22.94 2.90
N HIS A 236 6.59 22.11 3.06
CA HIS A 236 6.44 21.25 4.22
C HIS A 236 7.61 20.28 4.34
N VAL A 237 7.95 19.54 3.28
CA VAL A 237 9.07 18.59 3.29
C VAL A 237 10.39 19.31 3.61
N GLU A 238 10.67 20.44 2.98
CA GLU A 238 11.89 21.23 3.25
C GLU A 238 11.98 21.68 4.70
N THR A 239 10.85 22.12 5.29
CA THR A 239 10.78 22.55 6.69
C THR A 239 11.02 21.40 7.66
N TYR A 240 10.45 20.22 7.39
CA TYR A 240 10.52 19.07 8.28
C TYR A 240 11.73 18.13 8.02
N MET A 241 12.46 18.32 6.92
CA MET A 241 13.63 17.51 6.56
C MET A 241 14.70 17.46 7.65
N GLU A 242 14.94 18.58 8.36
CA GLU A 242 15.89 18.61 9.47
C GLU A 242 15.46 17.69 10.62
N TYR A 243 14.16 17.43 10.78
CA TYR A 243 13.58 16.63 11.86
C TYR A 243 13.38 15.15 11.50
N ASP A 244 13.64 14.75 10.25
CA ASP A 244 13.53 13.37 9.79
C ASP A 244 14.82 12.58 10.07
N PRO A 245 14.79 11.55 10.95
CA PRO A 245 15.96 10.73 11.26
C PRO A 245 16.50 9.89 10.10
N LEU A 246 15.71 9.67 9.04
CA LEU A 246 16.13 8.90 7.86
C LEU A 246 16.95 9.75 6.88
N ILE A 247 16.75 11.06 6.90
CA ILE A 247 17.44 12.01 6.01
C ILE A 247 18.55 12.75 6.77
N THR A 248 18.23 13.28 7.95
CA THR A 248 19.15 14.07 8.75
C THR A 248 19.60 13.28 9.98
N PRO A 249 20.93 13.08 10.19
CA PRO A 249 21.44 12.38 11.36
C PRO A 249 20.94 12.98 12.68
N THR A 250 20.46 12.12 13.58
CA THR A 250 20.00 12.52 14.92
C THR A 250 21.17 12.70 15.87
N GLN A 251 21.05 13.65 16.80
CA GLN A 251 22.04 13.93 17.84
C GLN A 251 21.56 13.39 19.20
N PRO A 252 22.39 12.68 19.98
CA PRO A 252 23.82 12.42 19.74
C PRO A 252 24.10 11.35 18.68
N SER A 253 23.19 10.40 18.52
CA SER A 253 23.27 9.36 17.49
C SER A 253 21.88 8.77 17.22
N ASN A 254 21.76 7.91 16.20
CA ASN A 254 20.52 7.16 15.95
C ASN A 254 20.54 5.85 16.78
N PRO A 255 19.62 5.68 17.76
CA PRO A 255 19.61 4.51 18.63
C PRO A 255 19.58 3.16 17.90
N TRP A 256 18.97 3.11 16.72
CA TRP A 256 18.87 1.89 15.91
C TRP A 256 20.18 1.46 15.24
N VAL A 257 21.21 2.34 15.26
CA VAL A 257 22.52 2.09 14.64
C VAL A 257 23.62 2.04 15.69
N SER A 258 23.57 2.92 16.68
CA SER A 258 24.60 3.06 17.72
C SER A 258 24.33 2.24 18.98
N GLU A 259 23.12 1.68 19.14
CA GLU A 259 22.65 1.05 20.38
C GLU A 259 22.66 2.00 21.61
N ASP A 260 22.77 3.31 21.37
CA ASP A 260 22.73 4.35 22.41
C ASP A 260 21.32 4.93 22.53
N THR A 261 20.68 4.69 23.67
CA THR A 261 19.31 5.16 23.96
C THR A 261 19.21 6.61 24.43
N THR A 262 20.34 7.33 24.53
CA THR A 262 20.40 8.73 25.01
C THR A 262 19.47 9.65 24.21
N PHE A 263 19.37 9.46 22.88
CA PHE A 263 18.44 10.24 22.05
C PHE A 263 16.99 10.14 22.53
N TRP A 264 16.52 8.94 22.90
CA TRP A 264 15.15 8.74 23.40
C TRP A 264 14.95 9.35 24.78
N GLN A 265 15.96 9.29 25.65
CA GLN A 265 15.90 9.90 26.98
C GLN A 265 15.79 11.42 26.89
N LEU A 266 16.58 12.05 26.01
CA LEU A 266 16.53 13.49 25.75
C LEU A 266 15.21 13.95 25.11
N ASN A 267 14.49 13.04 24.43
CA ASN A 267 13.24 13.32 23.74
C ASN A 267 12.03 12.62 24.39
N SER A 268 12.08 12.29 25.68
CA SER A 268 10.93 11.71 26.40
C SER A 268 9.73 12.67 26.38
N ALA A 269 8.50 12.15 26.49
CA ALA A 269 7.28 12.96 26.35
C ALA A 269 7.28 14.19 27.27
N LEU A 270 7.65 13.98 28.54
CA LEU A 270 7.88 15.04 29.52
C LEU A 270 9.37 15.08 29.85
N VAL A 271 9.98 16.24 29.66
CA VAL A 271 11.38 16.53 30.00
C VAL A 271 11.44 17.85 30.75
N GLU A 272 12.35 17.95 31.72
CA GLU A 272 12.59 19.21 32.44
C GLU A 272 13.29 20.24 31.54
N ILE A 273 14.25 19.78 30.72
CA ILE A 273 15.00 20.63 29.80
C ILE A 273 14.84 20.05 28.39
N PRO A 274 13.96 20.61 27.54
CA PRO A 274 13.81 20.16 26.16
C PRO A 274 15.04 20.53 25.33
N THR A 275 15.35 19.70 24.34
CA THR A 275 16.42 20.00 23.38
C THR A 275 16.07 21.23 22.54
N GLU A 276 17.08 21.98 22.11
CA GLU A 276 16.86 23.18 21.29
C GLU A 276 16.10 22.85 20.00
N LYS A 277 16.45 21.74 19.35
CA LYS A 277 15.78 21.25 18.14
C LYS A 277 14.29 21.02 18.39
N ARG A 278 13.93 20.38 19.50
CA ARG A 278 12.53 20.16 19.89
C ARG A 278 11.77 21.47 20.08
N VAL A 279 12.38 22.47 20.74
CA VAL A 279 11.75 23.79 20.95
C VAL A 279 11.59 24.55 19.63
N ARG A 280 12.57 24.50 18.72
CA ARG A 280 12.47 25.10 17.38
C ARG A 280 11.30 24.51 16.57
N ARG A 281 11.04 23.20 16.73
CA ARG A 281 9.89 22.54 16.11
C ARG A 281 8.56 23.13 16.55
N TRP A 282 8.42 23.51 17.82
CA TRP A 282 7.19 24.14 18.32
C TRP A 282 6.89 25.48 17.64
N ALA A 283 7.93 26.20 17.19
CA ALA A 283 7.77 27.47 16.49
C ALA A 283 7.25 27.32 15.05
N LEU A 284 7.27 26.11 14.48
CA LEU A 284 6.79 25.85 13.12
C LEU A 284 5.27 26.02 13.02
N SER A 285 4.52 25.54 14.03
CA SER A 285 3.08 25.69 14.06
C SER A 285 2.52 25.50 15.47
N MET A 286 1.31 26.04 15.69
CA MET A 286 0.56 25.78 16.92
C MET A 286 0.28 24.28 17.13
N GLU A 287 0.09 23.52 16.04
CA GLU A 287 -0.17 22.09 16.08
C GLU A 287 1.02 21.31 16.64
N GLU A 288 2.24 21.67 16.22
CA GLU A 288 3.49 21.08 16.75
C GLU A 288 3.66 21.38 18.24
N LEU A 289 3.39 22.62 18.66
CA LEU A 289 3.46 23.03 20.06
C LEU A 289 2.47 22.26 20.95
N VAL A 290 1.21 22.11 20.53
CA VAL A 290 0.18 21.46 21.37
C VAL A 290 0.17 19.93 21.27
N SER A 291 0.78 19.37 20.23
CA SER A 291 0.96 17.91 20.10
C SER A 291 2.11 17.40 20.97
N ASP A 292 3.09 18.25 21.24
CA ASP A 292 4.16 17.97 22.19
C ASP A 292 3.67 18.09 23.65
N SER A 293 3.88 17.06 24.47
CA SER A 293 3.42 17.07 25.88
C SER A 293 4.13 18.13 26.73
N THR A 294 5.43 18.35 26.52
CA THR A 294 6.21 19.39 27.21
C THR A 294 5.85 20.77 26.65
N GLY A 295 5.71 20.89 25.33
CA GLY A 295 5.28 22.13 24.66
C GLY A 295 3.92 22.61 25.14
N LEU A 296 2.93 21.72 25.25
CA LEU A 296 1.61 22.02 25.78
C LEU A 296 1.65 22.48 27.25
N GLN A 297 2.50 21.85 28.08
CA GLN A 297 2.68 22.24 29.49
C GLN A 297 3.26 23.66 29.60
N GLU A 298 4.33 23.95 28.86
CA GLU A 298 4.97 25.27 28.85
C GLU A 298 4.05 26.35 28.30
N PHE A 299 3.33 26.08 27.21
CA PHE A 299 2.34 27.01 26.66
C PHE A 299 1.20 27.29 27.65
N THR A 300 0.71 26.26 28.33
CA THR A 300 -0.33 26.43 29.36
C THR A 300 0.19 27.24 30.56
N ASN A 301 1.43 27.01 30.98
CA ASN A 301 2.07 27.77 32.05
C ASN A 301 2.28 29.24 31.66
N TYR A 302 2.66 29.50 30.40
CA TYR A 302 2.76 30.85 29.84
C TYR A 302 1.41 31.59 29.91
N LEU A 303 0.34 31.00 29.38
CA LEU A 303 -1.01 31.58 29.43
C LEU A 303 -1.52 31.76 30.87
N ARG A 304 -1.10 30.90 31.80
CA ARG A 304 -1.48 31.07 33.22
C ARG A 304 -0.90 32.35 33.82
N LYS A 305 0.34 32.71 33.45
CA LYS A 305 0.98 33.97 33.91
C LYS A 305 0.23 35.21 33.41
N GLU A 306 -0.42 35.11 32.26
CA GLU A 306 -1.23 36.17 31.66
C GLU A 306 -2.74 36.06 32.01
N TYR A 307 -3.12 35.14 32.90
CA TYR A 307 -4.51 34.88 33.28
C TYR A 307 -5.44 34.58 32.08
N SER A 308 -4.94 33.88 31.06
CA SER A 308 -5.63 33.61 29.77
C SER A 308 -5.68 32.13 29.36
N HIS A 309 -5.47 31.22 30.32
CA HIS A 309 -5.32 29.79 30.10
C HIS A 309 -6.63 29.00 29.97
N GLU A 310 -7.79 29.65 30.12
CA GLU A 310 -9.12 29.04 29.97
C GLU A 310 -9.33 28.44 28.57
N ASN A 311 -8.86 29.12 27.53
CA ASN A 311 -9.02 28.67 26.14
C ASN A 311 -8.30 27.36 25.88
N ILE A 312 -7.03 27.25 26.29
CA ILE A 312 -6.25 26.01 26.11
C ILE A 312 -6.82 24.88 26.96
N ARG A 313 -7.29 25.16 28.18
CA ARG A 313 -7.94 24.14 29.03
C ARG A 313 -9.24 23.63 28.42
N PHE A 314 -10.04 24.52 27.84
CA PHE A 314 -11.25 24.11 27.13
C PHE A 314 -10.92 23.23 25.91
N TRP A 315 -9.93 23.64 25.10
CA TRP A 315 -9.46 22.84 23.96
C TRP A 315 -8.99 21.44 24.39
N MET A 316 -8.19 21.35 25.46
CA MET A 316 -7.74 20.07 26.02
C MET A 316 -8.91 19.19 26.44
N ALA A 317 -9.92 19.77 27.11
CA ALA A 317 -11.09 19.03 27.57
C ALA A 317 -11.98 18.54 26.40
N VAL A 318 -12.08 19.31 25.32
CA VAL A 318 -12.76 18.89 24.08
C VAL A 318 -11.98 17.76 23.37
N ASN A 319 -10.64 17.84 23.33
CA ASN A 319 -9.83 16.79 22.72
C ASN A 319 -9.88 15.47 23.52
N ASP A 320 -9.89 15.56 24.86
CA ASP A 320 -10.13 14.40 25.75
C ASP A 320 -11.52 13.79 25.51
N LEU A 321 -12.56 14.63 25.39
CA LEU A 321 -13.92 14.17 25.07
C LEU A 321 -13.96 13.40 23.74
N ARG A 322 -13.29 13.89 22.69
CA ARG A 322 -13.23 13.25 21.37
C ARG A 322 -12.55 11.87 21.40
N ARG A 323 -11.55 11.70 22.27
CA ARG A 323 -10.78 10.44 22.42
C ARG A 323 -11.32 9.52 23.51
N SER A 324 -12.41 9.91 24.17
CA SER A 324 -13.00 9.14 25.27
C SER A 324 -13.82 7.95 24.78
N ALA A 325 -13.91 6.91 25.62
CA ALA A 325 -14.85 5.81 25.40
C ALA A 325 -16.30 6.31 25.32
N GLN A 326 -17.13 5.66 24.50
CA GLN A 326 -18.51 6.07 24.25
C GLN A 326 -19.34 6.24 25.54
N SER A 327 -19.12 5.40 26.54
CA SER A 327 -19.79 5.45 27.85
C SER A 327 -19.50 6.73 28.65
N GLN A 328 -18.34 7.37 28.43
CA GLN A 328 -17.89 8.56 29.14
C GLN A 328 -18.38 9.86 28.49
N ILE A 329 -18.80 9.80 27.22
CA ILE A 329 -19.09 10.99 26.40
C ILE A 329 -20.15 11.88 27.06
N GLN A 330 -21.26 11.32 27.53
CA GLN A 330 -22.35 12.12 28.08
C GLN A 330 -21.96 12.86 29.37
N ARG A 331 -21.24 12.17 30.27
CA ARG A 331 -20.73 12.74 31.52
C ARG A 331 -19.69 13.83 31.27
N LYS A 332 -18.75 13.58 30.34
CA LYS A 332 -17.71 14.55 30.00
C LYS A 332 -18.26 15.76 29.27
N LYS A 333 -19.26 15.59 28.38
CA LYS A 333 -19.99 16.70 27.73
C LYS A 333 -20.63 17.66 28.73
N THR A 334 -21.34 17.13 29.72
CA THR A 334 -21.96 17.97 30.76
C THR A 334 -20.91 18.73 31.55
N SER A 335 -19.80 18.07 31.91
CA SER A 335 -18.69 18.66 32.65
C SER A 335 -17.90 19.73 31.87
N THR A 336 -17.80 19.62 30.54
CA THR A 336 -17.16 20.65 29.68
C THR A 336 -18.06 21.83 29.36
N SER A 337 -19.39 21.67 29.45
CA SER A 337 -20.37 22.73 29.19
C SER A 337 -20.67 23.63 30.40
N SER A 338 -20.34 23.20 31.62
CA SER A 338 -20.54 24.00 32.83
C SER A 338 -19.42 25.05 32.96
N ALA A 339 -19.80 26.34 32.96
CA ALA A 339 -18.86 27.45 33.19
C ALA A 339 -18.14 27.29 34.55
N PRO A 340 -16.85 27.65 34.66
CA PRO A 340 -16.17 27.68 35.94
C PRO A 340 -16.87 28.70 36.84
N ASN A 341 -17.27 28.25 38.02
CA ASN A 341 -17.96 29.07 39.02
C ASN A 341 -17.06 30.27 39.39
N GLN A 342 -17.47 31.50 39.05
CA GLN A 342 -16.71 32.73 39.31
C GLN A 342 -16.47 33.01 40.80
N GLN A 343 -17.13 32.26 41.70
CA GLN A 343 -17.02 32.45 43.15
C GLN A 343 -15.71 31.93 43.78
N LEU A 344 -14.87 31.20 43.04
CA LEU A 344 -13.58 30.72 43.59
C LEU A 344 -12.39 31.67 43.35
N LEU A 345 -12.59 32.80 42.65
CA LEU A 345 -11.51 33.77 42.38
C LEU A 345 -11.39 34.86 43.46
N GLN A 346 -12.14 34.77 44.57
CA GLN A 346 -12.23 35.83 45.59
C GLN A 346 -11.76 35.42 46.99
N GLN A 347 -10.91 34.39 47.10
CA GLN A 347 -10.19 34.09 48.34
C GLN A 347 -8.68 34.29 48.15
N GLN A 348 -8.26 35.54 48.27
CA GLN A 348 -6.96 35.88 48.85
C GLN A 348 -7.19 36.80 50.06
N PRO A 349 -6.38 36.66 51.13
CA PRO A 349 -6.58 37.42 52.36
C PRO A 349 -6.19 38.88 52.17
N SER A 350 -7.03 39.75 52.73
CA SER A 350 -6.90 41.20 52.78
C SER A 350 -5.67 41.68 53.58
N GLN A 351 -4.81 42.48 52.94
CA GLN A 351 -4.06 43.54 53.62
C GLN A 351 -4.17 44.82 52.78
N GLY A 352 -4.52 45.92 53.45
CA GLY A 352 -5.19 47.06 52.84
C GLY A 352 -4.30 48.11 52.20
N ALA A 353 -4.90 48.87 51.30
CA ALA A 353 -4.70 50.30 51.12
C ALA A 353 -5.85 50.84 50.25
N THR A 354 -6.63 51.76 50.81
CA THR A 354 -7.62 52.56 50.08
C THR A 354 -6.92 53.52 49.12
N VAL A 355 -7.22 53.39 47.81
CA VAL A 355 -7.08 54.48 46.84
C VAL A 355 -8.33 54.50 45.97
N THR A 356 -9.05 55.61 46.02
CA THR A 356 -10.19 55.92 45.15
C THR A 356 -9.70 56.57 43.86
N CYS A 357 -10.14 56.09 42.69
CA CYS A 357 -10.24 56.92 41.48
C CYS A 357 -11.14 56.31 40.38
N GLY A 358 -12.11 57.12 39.93
CA GLY A 358 -12.38 57.37 38.51
C GLY A 358 -13.28 56.39 37.73
N ALA A 359 -14.47 56.86 37.38
CA ALA A 359 -15.31 56.28 36.33
C ALA A 359 -14.74 56.52 34.91
N LEU A 360 -15.16 55.65 33.98
CA LEU A 360 -15.15 55.74 32.50
C LEU A 360 -13.88 55.33 31.74
N SER A 361 -13.95 54.22 31.00
CA SER A 361 -14.22 54.26 29.54
C SER A 361 -14.31 52.86 28.91
N LYS A 362 -15.36 52.66 28.11
CA LYS A 362 -15.49 51.56 27.13
C LYS A 362 -14.51 51.78 25.96
N ARG A 363 -14.03 50.66 25.39
CA ARG A 363 -13.40 50.39 24.06
C ARG A 363 -12.02 49.76 24.25
N ARG A 364 -11.56 48.75 23.48
CA ARG A 364 -11.96 48.23 22.16
C ARG A 364 -11.46 46.78 22.08
N GLY A 365 -12.29 45.86 21.61
CA GLY A 365 -11.90 44.46 21.40
C GLY A 365 -10.79 44.31 20.35
N SER A 366 -9.87 43.40 20.61
CA SER A 366 -8.94 42.85 19.64
C SER A 366 -9.34 41.41 19.38
N ASP A 367 -10.14 41.21 18.35
CA ASP A 367 -10.48 39.89 17.82
C ASP A 367 -9.28 39.34 17.04
N ARG A 368 -8.43 38.56 17.72
CA ARG A 368 -7.57 37.56 17.08
C ARG A 368 -7.91 36.20 17.68
N SER A 369 -9.08 35.70 17.31
CA SER A 369 -9.43 34.31 17.55
C SER A 369 -8.57 33.41 16.67
N LEU A 370 -7.87 32.46 17.30
CA LEU A 370 -7.12 31.40 16.66
C LEU A 370 -8.08 30.40 16.00
N SER A 371 -8.55 30.72 14.78
CA SER A 371 -9.15 29.73 13.88
C SER A 371 -8.13 29.34 12.82
N GLY A 372 -7.28 28.37 13.17
CA GLY A 372 -6.37 27.72 12.24
C GLY A 372 -7.08 26.63 11.45
N SER A 373 -6.90 26.70 10.12
CA SER A 373 -7.03 25.66 9.09
C SER A 373 -8.29 24.77 9.06
N ALA A 374 -9.14 25.03 8.08
CA ALA A 374 -10.33 24.26 7.72
C ALA A 374 -10.02 22.96 6.96
N HIS A 375 -9.05 22.15 7.42
CA HIS A 375 -8.63 20.95 6.70
C HIS A 375 -8.63 19.66 7.52
N GLU A 376 -9.53 19.48 8.48
CA GLU A 376 -9.69 18.18 9.15
C GLU A 376 -11.11 17.95 9.69
N LEU A 377 -12.06 17.64 8.79
CA LEU A 377 -13.39 17.19 9.16
C LEU A 377 -13.86 16.03 8.27
N ALA A 378 -13.44 14.83 8.63
CA ALA A 378 -14.20 13.62 8.39
C ALA A 378 -14.02 12.70 9.61
N VAL A 379 -15.05 11.93 9.94
CA VAL A 379 -15.18 11.05 11.13
C VAL A 379 -15.78 11.75 12.36
N SER A 380 -17.09 11.98 12.29
CA SER A 380 -18.03 11.51 13.32
C SER A 380 -19.45 11.68 12.80
N GLY A 381 -20.11 10.56 12.51
CA GLY A 381 -21.49 10.53 12.02
C GLY A 381 -22.50 10.94 13.09
N VAL A 382 -22.61 12.24 13.36
CA VAL A 382 -23.67 12.82 14.19
C VAL A 382 -24.57 13.65 13.28
N LYS A 383 -25.77 13.13 13.02
CA LYS A 383 -26.86 13.88 12.39
C LYS A 383 -27.38 14.93 13.38
N ASP A 384 -27.59 16.12 12.84
CA ASP A 384 -28.45 17.22 13.34
C ASP A 384 -28.22 17.72 14.78
N SER A 385 -27.49 18.82 14.90
CA SER A 385 -27.73 19.81 15.97
C SER A 385 -27.49 21.22 15.44
N LYS A 386 -28.58 21.93 15.14
CA LYS A 386 -28.58 23.37 14.79
C LYS A 386 -28.06 24.17 16.00
N VAL A 387 -26.92 24.82 15.84
CA VAL A 387 -26.46 25.92 16.71
C VAL A 387 -26.77 27.23 15.99
N PRO A 388 -27.41 28.23 16.62
CA PRO A 388 -27.77 29.48 15.94
C PRO A 388 -26.51 30.27 15.54
N HIS A 389 -26.49 30.74 14.29
CA HIS A 389 -25.42 31.59 13.75
C HIS A 389 -25.43 32.96 14.42
N SER A 390 -24.26 33.42 14.86
CA SER A 390 -24.05 34.79 15.33
C SER A 390 -24.16 35.79 14.17
N HIS A 391 -24.92 36.87 14.38
CA HIS A 391 -25.08 37.95 13.42
C HIS A 391 -23.82 38.81 13.33
N SER A 392 -22.96 38.56 12.34
CA SER A 392 -22.00 39.55 11.81
C SER A 392 -21.45 39.12 10.46
N GLN A 393 -22.31 39.05 9.44
CA GLN A 393 -21.91 39.05 8.02
C GLN A 393 -23.03 39.72 7.20
N SER A 394 -23.23 41.01 7.45
CA SER A 394 -24.03 41.86 6.58
C SER A 394 -23.06 42.84 5.92
N ASN A 395 -22.79 42.65 4.62
CA ASN A 395 -22.44 43.67 3.62
C ASN A 395 -21.65 43.03 2.46
N LEU A 396 -22.35 42.28 1.61
CA LEU A 396 -21.89 41.98 0.24
C LEU A 396 -23.04 42.01 -0.79
N SER A 397 -24.21 42.52 -0.42
CA SER A 397 -25.41 42.54 -1.27
C SER A 397 -25.70 43.88 -1.96
N ASP A 398 -24.89 44.92 -1.79
CA ASP A 398 -25.15 46.26 -2.35
C ASP A 398 -24.04 46.76 -3.30
N ILE A 399 -23.84 46.06 -4.41
CA ILE A 399 -23.13 46.62 -5.57
C ILE A 399 -24.08 46.56 -6.79
N PRO A 400 -24.57 47.69 -7.31
CA PRO A 400 -25.46 47.70 -8.47
C PRO A 400 -24.67 47.47 -9.77
N TYR A 401 -25.04 46.42 -10.50
CA TYR A 401 -24.54 46.14 -11.85
C TYR A 401 -25.33 46.96 -12.87
N ARG A 402 -24.65 47.76 -13.69
CA ARG A 402 -25.22 48.52 -14.82
C ARG A 402 -24.49 48.10 -16.10
N GLY A 403 -25.23 47.65 -17.11
CA GLY A 403 -24.71 47.49 -18.47
C GLY A 403 -25.34 46.33 -19.25
N ASP A 404 -26.44 46.63 -19.94
CA ASP A 404 -27.04 45.81 -21.01
C ASP A 404 -26.05 45.60 -22.17
N LEU A 405 -26.17 44.45 -22.87
CA LEU A 405 -26.49 44.42 -24.32
C LEU A 405 -26.59 42.98 -24.89
N ALA A 406 -27.75 42.75 -25.53
CA ALA A 406 -28.07 41.95 -26.70
C ALA A 406 -27.76 40.43 -26.78
N CYS A 407 -28.86 39.68 -26.82
CA CYS A 407 -29.01 38.30 -27.27
C CYS A 407 -28.94 38.19 -28.81
N LEU A 408 -28.15 37.26 -29.36
CA LEU A 408 -28.36 36.65 -30.70
C LEU A 408 -27.77 35.21 -30.76
N PRO A 409 -28.26 34.34 -31.68
CA PRO A 409 -28.54 32.92 -31.38
C PRO A 409 -27.53 31.88 -31.88
N LYS A 410 -27.76 30.66 -31.39
CA LYS A 410 -27.06 29.38 -31.64
C LYS A 410 -26.78 29.06 -33.12
N THR A 411 -25.59 28.55 -33.40
CA THR A 411 -25.26 27.77 -34.61
C THR A 411 -24.69 26.39 -34.23
N THR A 412 -25.17 25.37 -34.93
CA THR A 412 -24.82 23.94 -34.85
C THR A 412 -23.47 23.61 -35.53
N PRO A 413 -22.81 22.49 -35.17
CA PRO A 413 -21.51 22.12 -35.74
C PRO A 413 -21.62 21.33 -37.06
N VAL A 414 -20.67 21.55 -37.97
CA VAL A 414 -20.44 20.80 -39.21
C VAL A 414 -19.07 20.08 -39.10
N PRO A 415 -18.92 18.83 -39.59
CA PRO A 415 -17.71 18.01 -39.39
C PRO A 415 -16.59 18.35 -40.37
N ALA A 416 -15.34 18.15 -39.93
CA ALA A 416 -14.14 18.33 -40.74
C ALA A 416 -13.79 17.07 -41.53
N THR A 417 -13.61 17.25 -42.84
CA THR A 417 -13.13 16.25 -43.80
C THR A 417 -11.63 16.44 -44.07
N VAL A 418 -10.97 15.29 -44.22
CA VAL A 418 -9.61 14.97 -44.67
C VAL A 418 -9.09 15.81 -45.85
N ALA A 419 -7.79 16.15 -45.82
CA ALA A 419 -6.91 16.15 -47.00
C ALA A 419 -5.42 16.16 -46.60
N SER A 420 -4.70 15.10 -47.00
CA SER A 420 -3.23 15.06 -47.14
C SER A 420 -2.79 15.85 -48.39
N PRO A 421 -1.48 16.04 -48.60
CA PRO A 421 -0.71 15.08 -49.38
C PRO A 421 0.34 14.30 -48.58
#